data_AF-A0A7G6WLI4-F1
#
_entry.id   AF-A0A7G6WLI4-F1
#
_cell.length_a   1.000
_cell.length_b   1.000
_cell.length_c   1.000
_cell.angle_alpha   90.00
_cell.angle_beta   90.00
_cell.angle_gamma   90.00
#
_symmetry.space_group_name_H-M   'P 1'
#
loop_
_entity.id
_entity.type
_entity.pdbx_description
1 polymer ?
#
loop_
_entity_poly.entity_id
_entity_poly.type
_entity_poly.pdbx_seq_one_letter_code
_entity_poly.pdbx_strand_id
1 'polypeptide(L)'
;MSLLWKESDRGKVRGVPAMRFPWAIAEVHKTWDELRAAGYHSAFRFPFHERVSSEQKAALAQQLLNFPMTSVLFLKHLEEVVIDVATSSEKSDRQWLLERHRVTSAGVERCVGLTESGLFRVDLFNREGAGDRYWVAHDGNVRIGDHRDGLTGPAWDGVDVTEVSVAVRDAEDPQIKTDDRRFHVFLPTQEPLSCSLLVNGAFTTDLSRQHVKVTHTASNYNGYLVRRAAETFVQTLMPHLLAEGGPRYVLRVLDRDESDAGSAGGLLAEAIASAMTGARFLPSGPNELALNEAVFPSPALDAEGSDFTDLLKADCVVNGRQFPDPELCEGSLARVCAAYGSVALSPIDSLRALAQNLDTGKTALRPGPDSRYRVDPVLDLCALLWERSGAADRQALEKSAGWNRSSLSARTTMAPSGG
;
A
#
# COMPACT_ATOMS: atom_id res chain seq x y z
N MET A 1 40.75 -7.80 -9.57
CA MET A 1 40.07 -8.04 -10.85
C MET A 1 40.40 -9.44 -11.33
N SER A 2 39.43 -10.35 -11.41
CA SER A 2 39.67 -11.67 -11.99
C SER A 2 39.95 -11.50 -13.49
N LEU A 3 41.10 -12.01 -13.95
CA LEU A 3 41.56 -12.00 -15.35
C LEU A 3 40.48 -12.50 -16.34
N LEU A 4 39.56 -13.35 -15.88
CA LEU A 4 38.44 -13.92 -16.65
C LEU A 4 37.52 -12.89 -17.32
N TRP A 5 37.35 -11.69 -16.77
CA TRP A 5 36.43 -10.69 -17.34
C TRP A 5 37.06 -9.78 -18.39
N LYS A 6 38.40 -9.71 -18.45
CA LYS A 6 39.14 -8.86 -19.41
C LYS A 6 39.38 -9.53 -20.76
N GLU A 7 39.47 -10.86 -20.81
CA GLU A 7 39.83 -11.60 -22.04
C GLU A 7 38.65 -11.76 -23.02
N SER A 8 37.43 -11.48 -22.58
CA SER A 8 36.24 -11.56 -23.40
C SER A 8 35.83 -10.17 -23.88
N ASP A 9 36.47 -9.66 -24.94
CA ASP A 9 36.06 -8.43 -25.64
C ASP A 9 34.63 -8.62 -26.21
N ARG A 10 33.61 -8.30 -25.39
CA ARG A 10 32.20 -8.64 -25.64
C ARG A 10 31.27 -7.41 -25.78
N GLY A 11 31.84 -6.27 -26.14
CA GLY A 11 31.12 -5.03 -26.44
C GLY A 11 30.56 -4.29 -25.20
N LYS A 12 30.16 -3.03 -25.38
CA LYS A 12 29.58 -2.20 -24.31
C LYS A 12 28.18 -2.69 -23.93
N VAL A 13 27.99 -3.08 -22.67
CA VAL A 13 26.68 -3.33 -22.06
C VAL A 13 25.92 -2.00 -22.02
N ARG A 14 24.72 -1.93 -22.62
CA ARG A 14 23.90 -0.70 -22.73
C ARG A 14 22.56 -0.79 -21.98
N GLY A 15 22.39 -1.75 -21.06
CA GLY A 15 21.13 -1.95 -20.32
C GLY A 15 21.22 -2.96 -19.17
N VAL A 16 20.08 -3.27 -18.56
CA VAL A 16 19.92 -4.13 -17.35
C VAL A 16 20.70 -5.45 -17.50
N PRO A 17 21.39 -5.95 -16.45
CA PRO A 17 22.28 -7.10 -16.58
C PRO A 17 21.51 -8.37 -17.00
N ALA A 18 21.71 -8.82 -18.23
CA ALA A 18 21.38 -10.20 -18.58
C ALA A 18 22.42 -11.10 -17.89
N MET A 19 21.99 -11.97 -16.97
CA MET A 19 22.87 -13.03 -16.46
C MET A 19 23.30 -13.91 -17.64
N ARG A 20 24.58 -13.81 -18.03
CA ARG A 20 25.16 -14.61 -19.11
C ARG A 20 25.92 -15.78 -18.50
N PHE A 21 25.74 -16.96 -19.06
CA PHE A 21 26.58 -18.10 -18.67
C PHE A 21 28.05 -17.80 -18.98
N PRO A 22 28.97 -18.11 -18.05
CA PRO A 22 30.39 -17.77 -18.22
C PRO A 22 31.05 -18.50 -19.40
N TRP A 23 30.50 -19.63 -19.85
CA TRP A 23 31.01 -20.43 -20.97
C TRP A 23 29.87 -21.03 -21.81
N ALA A 24 30.20 -21.38 -23.06
CA ALA A 24 29.35 -22.24 -23.88
C ALA A 24 29.36 -23.66 -23.31
N ILE A 25 28.20 -24.29 -23.18
CA ILE A 25 28.09 -25.67 -22.69
C ILE A 25 28.47 -26.59 -23.86
N ALA A 26 29.67 -27.19 -23.78
CA ALA A 26 30.23 -28.02 -24.86
C ALA A 26 29.55 -29.39 -25.00
N GLU A 27 28.93 -29.89 -23.91
CA GLU A 27 28.26 -31.18 -23.89
C GLU A 27 26.74 -30.99 -23.84
N VAL A 28 26.05 -31.52 -24.86
CA VAL A 28 24.60 -31.52 -24.92
C VAL A 28 24.08 -32.64 -24.01
N HIS A 29 23.34 -32.29 -22.96
CA HIS A 29 22.72 -33.28 -22.08
C HIS A 29 21.74 -34.16 -22.89
N LYS A 30 21.70 -35.47 -22.64
CA LYS A 30 20.93 -36.46 -23.42
C LYS A 30 19.44 -36.14 -23.61
N THR A 31 18.84 -35.37 -22.71
CA THR A 31 17.42 -34.96 -22.75
C THR A 31 17.20 -33.63 -23.47
N TRP A 32 18.25 -32.95 -23.93
CA TRP A 32 18.13 -31.66 -24.60
C TRP A 32 17.43 -31.78 -25.94
N ASP A 33 17.72 -32.82 -26.73
CA ASP A 33 17.08 -33.00 -28.03
C ASP A 33 15.56 -33.21 -27.89
N GLU A 34 15.13 -33.91 -26.83
CA GLU A 34 13.72 -34.09 -26.47
C GLU A 34 13.06 -32.75 -26.09
N LEU A 35 13.71 -31.96 -25.21
CA LEU A 35 13.20 -30.64 -24.80
C LEU A 35 13.16 -29.67 -25.98
N ARG A 36 14.20 -29.65 -26.82
CA ARG A 36 14.24 -28.80 -28.01
C ARG A 36 13.13 -29.20 -29.00
N ALA A 37 12.88 -30.50 -29.18
CA ALA A 37 11.79 -31.00 -30.01
C ALA A 37 10.40 -30.61 -29.44
N ALA A 38 10.28 -30.49 -28.12
CA ALA A 38 9.10 -29.96 -27.44
C ALA A 38 8.97 -28.42 -27.49
N GLY A 39 9.89 -27.72 -28.16
CA GLY A 39 9.84 -26.26 -28.37
C GLY A 39 10.63 -25.43 -27.36
N TYR A 40 11.35 -26.04 -26.42
CA TYR A 40 12.16 -25.29 -25.46
C TYR A 40 13.41 -24.68 -26.10
N HIS A 41 13.62 -23.38 -25.89
CA HIS A 41 14.84 -22.67 -26.33
C HIS A 41 15.93 -22.61 -25.27
N SER A 42 15.59 -22.87 -24.01
CA SER A 42 16.51 -22.90 -22.87
C SER A 42 15.96 -23.85 -21.81
N ALA A 43 16.85 -24.60 -21.15
CA ALA A 43 16.46 -25.55 -20.11
C ALA A 43 17.52 -25.59 -19.00
N PHE A 44 17.07 -25.66 -17.76
CA PHE A 44 17.91 -25.85 -16.58
C PHE A 44 17.49 -27.11 -15.84
N ARG A 45 18.48 -27.90 -15.44
CA ARG A 45 18.26 -29.11 -14.64
C ARG A 45 19.06 -28.99 -13.36
N PHE A 46 18.37 -29.09 -12.23
CA PHE A 46 18.96 -29.06 -10.89
C PHE A 46 18.66 -30.39 -10.19
N PRO A 47 19.56 -31.40 -10.29
CA PRO A 47 19.38 -32.64 -9.55
C PRO A 47 19.38 -32.38 -8.04
N PHE A 48 18.43 -32.99 -7.31
CA PHE A 48 18.46 -32.94 -5.85
C PHE A 48 19.69 -33.66 -5.31
N HIS A 49 20.34 -33.06 -4.31
CA HIS A 49 21.38 -33.75 -3.55
C HIS A 49 20.76 -34.94 -2.80
N GLU A 50 21.52 -36.03 -2.65
CA GLU A 50 21.08 -37.25 -1.95
C GLU A 50 20.64 -37.02 -0.49
N ARG A 51 21.01 -35.89 0.11
CA ARG A 51 20.66 -35.53 1.50
C ARG A 51 19.26 -34.91 1.60
N VAL A 52 18.66 -34.53 0.47
CA VAL A 52 17.31 -33.96 0.46
C VAL A 52 16.30 -35.08 0.64
N SER A 53 15.61 -35.07 1.78
CA SER A 53 14.64 -36.09 2.15
C SER A 53 13.38 -36.03 1.28
N SER A 54 12.58 -37.10 1.27
CA SER A 54 11.27 -37.10 0.59
C SER A 54 10.32 -36.05 1.18
N GLU A 55 10.39 -35.81 2.49
CA GLU A 55 9.61 -34.77 3.17
C GLU A 55 10.00 -33.36 2.68
N GLN A 56 11.29 -33.07 2.53
CA GLN A 56 11.76 -31.80 1.99
C GLN A 56 11.34 -31.60 0.53
N LYS A 57 11.32 -32.68 -0.27
CA LYS A 57 10.81 -32.64 -1.65
C LYS A 57 9.30 -32.37 -1.68
N ALA A 58 8.53 -32.98 -0.79
CA ALA A 58 7.10 -32.73 -0.66
C ALA A 58 6.80 -31.29 -0.19
N ALA A 59 7.57 -30.77 0.76
CA ALA A 59 7.47 -29.38 1.19
C ALA A 59 7.77 -28.41 0.04
N LEU A 60 8.81 -28.67 -0.76
CA LEU A 60 9.11 -27.85 -1.95
C LEU A 60 8.00 -27.93 -3.00
N ALA A 61 7.46 -29.12 -3.26
CA ALA A 61 6.30 -29.31 -4.15
C ALA A 61 5.12 -28.44 -3.70
N GLN A 62 4.77 -28.48 -2.42
CA GLN A 62 3.71 -27.65 -1.85
C GLN A 62 4.04 -26.16 -1.92
N GLN A 63 5.29 -25.74 -1.72
CA GLN A 63 5.68 -24.34 -1.88
C GLN A 63 5.53 -23.85 -3.33
N LEU A 64 5.90 -24.67 -4.31
CA LEU A 64 5.73 -24.35 -5.74
C LEU A 64 4.25 -24.27 -6.12
N LEU A 65 3.43 -25.21 -5.64
CA LEU A 65 1.99 -25.23 -5.92
C LEU A 65 1.24 -24.10 -5.22
N ASN A 66 1.71 -23.63 -4.06
CA ASN A 66 1.13 -22.51 -3.32
C ASN A 66 1.81 -21.17 -3.61
N PHE A 67 2.73 -21.12 -4.57
CA PHE A 67 3.43 -19.89 -4.91
C PHE A 67 2.41 -18.80 -5.32
N PRO A 68 2.50 -17.56 -4.82
CA PRO A 68 1.45 -16.57 -5.04
C PRO A 68 1.49 -16.05 -6.47
N MET A 69 0.32 -15.87 -7.09
CA MET A 69 0.19 -15.41 -8.48
C MET A 69 0.74 -13.98 -8.67
N THR A 70 0.73 -13.15 -7.63
CA THR A 70 1.36 -11.82 -7.65
C THR A 70 2.87 -11.88 -7.87
N SER A 71 3.52 -13.03 -7.68
CA SER A 71 4.96 -13.21 -7.92
C SER A 71 5.37 -12.96 -9.36
N VAL A 72 4.44 -13.15 -10.31
CA VAL A 72 4.72 -13.01 -11.74
C VAL A 72 4.26 -11.66 -12.31
N LEU A 73 3.53 -10.86 -11.53
CA LEU A 73 2.91 -9.59 -11.94
C LEU A 73 3.89 -8.64 -12.64
N PHE A 74 5.09 -8.47 -12.08
CA PHE A 74 6.09 -7.52 -12.55
C PHE A 74 7.14 -8.12 -13.50
N LEU A 75 7.03 -9.42 -13.85
CA LEU A 75 7.95 -10.06 -14.77
C LEU A 75 7.66 -9.61 -16.20
N LYS A 76 8.41 -8.60 -16.64
CA LYS A 76 8.15 -7.76 -17.83
C LYS A 76 7.60 -8.47 -19.06
N HIS A 77 8.23 -9.56 -19.51
CA HIS A 77 7.90 -10.23 -20.77
C HIS A 77 7.28 -11.61 -20.56
N LEU A 78 6.97 -11.97 -19.32
CA LEU A 78 6.37 -13.26 -19.02
C LEU A 78 4.88 -13.22 -19.31
N GLU A 79 4.43 -14.07 -20.22
CA GLU A 79 3.01 -14.19 -20.60
C GLU A 79 2.36 -15.44 -19.99
N GLU A 80 3.17 -16.43 -19.63
CA GLU A 80 2.69 -17.72 -19.12
C GLU A 80 3.71 -18.34 -18.16
N VAL A 81 3.21 -18.97 -17.10
CA VAL A 81 3.98 -19.87 -16.24
C VAL A 81 3.21 -21.16 -16.08
N VAL A 82 3.88 -22.29 -16.28
CA VAL A 82 3.37 -23.63 -15.96
C VAL A 82 4.30 -24.27 -14.94
N ILE A 83 3.71 -24.80 -13.86
CA ILE A 83 4.39 -25.52 -12.79
C ILE A 83 3.81 -26.92 -12.76
N ASP A 84 4.59 -27.90 -13.19
CA ASP A 84 4.24 -29.32 -13.10
C ASP A 84 5.01 -29.97 -11.95
N VAL A 85 4.30 -30.59 -11.03
CA VAL A 85 4.85 -31.32 -9.89
C VAL A 85 4.50 -32.80 -10.02
N ALA A 86 5.52 -33.65 -10.06
CA ALA A 86 5.37 -35.10 -10.01
C ALA A 86 6.31 -35.67 -8.95
N THR A 87 5.74 -36.11 -7.84
CA THR A 87 6.40 -36.83 -6.74
C THR A 87 5.81 -38.24 -6.62
N SER A 88 6.35 -39.06 -5.71
CA SER A 88 5.79 -40.40 -5.44
C SER A 88 4.38 -40.36 -4.85
N SER A 89 3.97 -39.22 -4.25
CA SER A 89 2.70 -39.07 -3.54
C SER A 89 1.75 -38.04 -4.17
N GLU A 90 2.24 -37.22 -5.12
CA GLU A 90 1.49 -36.09 -5.67
C GLU A 90 1.81 -35.91 -7.15
N LYS A 91 0.77 -35.74 -7.97
CA LYS A 91 0.90 -35.31 -9.36
C LYS A 91 -0.10 -34.18 -9.57
N SER A 92 0.41 -32.97 -9.70
CA SER A 92 -0.38 -31.74 -9.76
C SER A 92 0.27 -30.78 -10.74
N ASP A 93 -0.53 -29.92 -11.34
CA ASP A 93 -0.06 -28.84 -12.20
C ASP A 93 -0.73 -27.52 -11.83
N ARG A 94 -0.06 -26.42 -12.16
CA ARG A 94 -0.60 -25.07 -12.03
C ARG A 94 -0.15 -24.24 -13.21
N GLN A 95 -1.04 -23.43 -13.76
CA GLN A 95 -0.69 -22.48 -14.82
C GLN A 95 -1.25 -21.10 -14.49
N TRP A 96 -0.47 -20.09 -14.82
CA TRP A 96 -0.90 -18.69 -14.85
C TRP A 96 -0.64 -18.10 -16.22
N LEU A 97 -1.60 -17.30 -16.66
CA LEU A 97 -1.54 -16.51 -17.88
C LEU A 97 -1.58 -15.04 -17.48
N LEU A 98 -0.76 -14.24 -18.16
CA LEU A 98 -0.59 -12.82 -17.91
C LEU A 98 -0.88 -12.05 -19.19
N GLU A 99 -1.97 -11.27 -19.18
CA GLU A 99 -2.28 -10.33 -20.24
C GLU A 99 -2.02 -8.91 -19.76
N ARG A 100 -1.42 -8.10 -20.64
CA ARG A 100 -1.05 -6.72 -20.33
C ARG A 100 -1.69 -5.79 -21.33
N HIS A 101 -2.28 -4.73 -20.81
CA HIS A 101 -2.83 -3.66 -21.59
C HIS A 101 -2.25 -2.34 -21.16
N ARG A 102 -1.74 -1.55 -22.10
CA ARG A 102 -1.29 -0.20 -21.84
C ARG A 102 -2.46 0.77 -21.91
N VAL A 103 -2.53 1.68 -20.96
CA VAL A 103 -3.47 2.80 -20.98
C VAL A 103 -2.83 3.95 -21.73
N THR A 104 -3.49 4.41 -22.79
CA THR A 104 -3.07 5.53 -23.64
C THR A 104 -4.19 6.56 -23.74
N SER A 105 -3.90 7.73 -24.33
CA SER A 105 -4.94 8.71 -24.65
C SER A 105 -5.99 8.20 -25.64
N ALA A 106 -5.68 7.16 -26.43
CA ALA A 106 -6.59 6.54 -27.38
C ALA A 106 -7.41 5.39 -26.77
N GLY A 107 -7.14 5.03 -25.51
CA GLY A 107 -7.79 3.92 -24.81
C GLY A 107 -6.79 2.86 -24.34
N VAL A 108 -7.32 1.65 -24.09
CA VAL A 108 -6.59 0.52 -23.50
C VAL A 108 -6.21 -0.47 -24.61
N GLU A 109 -4.92 -0.64 -24.86
CA GLU A 109 -4.39 -1.49 -25.94
C GLU A 109 -3.56 -2.66 -25.40
N ARG A 110 -3.69 -3.85 -26.00
CA ARG A 110 -2.85 -5.01 -25.61
C ARG A 110 -1.38 -4.71 -25.96
N CYS A 111 -0.47 -5.03 -25.05
CA CYS A 111 0.96 -4.79 -25.24
C CYS A 111 1.81 -5.99 -24.80
N VAL A 112 3.02 -6.08 -25.36
CA VAL A 112 4.00 -7.12 -24.98
C VAL A 112 4.92 -6.55 -23.91
N GLY A 113 4.47 -6.69 -22.67
CA GLY A 113 5.27 -6.40 -21.49
C GLY A 113 5.28 -4.95 -21.00
N LEU A 114 6.07 -4.72 -19.94
CA LEU A 114 6.27 -3.41 -19.31
C LEU A 114 7.56 -2.77 -19.87
N THR A 115 7.49 -2.28 -21.09
CA THR A 115 8.65 -1.75 -21.84
C THR A 115 8.79 -0.23 -21.78
N GLU A 116 7.68 0.47 -21.61
CA GLU A 116 7.63 1.92 -21.60
C GLU A 116 7.01 2.43 -20.29
N SER A 117 7.39 3.63 -19.88
CA SER A 117 6.76 4.26 -18.72
C SER A 117 5.29 4.57 -19.01
N GLY A 118 4.44 4.46 -18.00
CA GLY A 118 3.01 4.72 -18.11
C GLY A 118 2.16 3.83 -17.21
N LEU A 119 0.86 3.87 -17.46
CA LEU A 119 -0.14 3.08 -16.75
C LEU A 119 -0.51 1.84 -17.56
N PHE A 120 -0.64 0.71 -16.87
CA PHE A 120 -0.98 -0.58 -17.44
C PHE A 120 -2.09 -1.24 -16.62
N ARG A 121 -2.93 -2.02 -17.30
CA ARG A 121 -3.77 -3.05 -16.70
C ARG A 121 -3.09 -4.39 -16.89
N VAL A 122 -2.97 -5.17 -15.83
CA VAL A 122 -2.43 -6.53 -15.89
C VAL A 122 -3.49 -7.50 -15.40
N ASP A 123 -3.94 -8.38 -16.28
CA ASP A 123 -4.88 -9.44 -16.02
C ASP A 123 -4.08 -10.73 -15.74
N LEU A 124 -4.26 -11.32 -14.56
CA LEU A 124 -3.64 -12.60 -14.18
C LEU A 124 -4.71 -13.64 -13.92
N PHE A 125 -4.68 -14.74 -14.68
CA PHE A 125 -5.69 -15.79 -14.58
C PHE A 125 -5.08 -17.19 -14.65
N ASN A 126 -5.73 -18.14 -14.00
CA ASN A 126 -5.37 -19.55 -14.06
C ASN A 126 -6.10 -20.27 -15.22
N ARG A 127 -5.84 -21.59 -15.38
CA ARG A 127 -6.52 -22.45 -16.38
C ARG A 127 -8.05 -22.42 -16.31
N GLU A 128 -8.59 -22.22 -15.11
CA GLU A 128 -10.03 -22.22 -14.84
C GLU A 128 -10.65 -20.83 -15.08
N GLY A 129 -9.86 -19.84 -15.47
CA GLY A 129 -10.29 -18.45 -15.66
C GLY A 129 -10.43 -17.66 -14.35
N ALA A 130 -10.12 -18.26 -13.20
CA ALA A 130 -10.07 -17.55 -11.93
C ALA A 130 -8.77 -16.75 -11.81
N GLY A 131 -8.86 -15.52 -11.31
CA GLY A 131 -7.75 -14.60 -11.39
C GLY A 131 -7.98 -13.28 -10.67
N ASP A 132 -6.99 -12.41 -10.80
CA ASP A 132 -7.00 -11.05 -10.27
C ASP A 132 -6.50 -10.09 -11.36
N ARG A 133 -6.90 -8.85 -11.23
CA ARG A 133 -6.46 -7.77 -12.11
C ARG A 133 -5.80 -6.68 -11.30
N TYR A 134 -4.80 -6.02 -11.89
CA TYR A 134 -4.07 -4.94 -11.26
C TYR A 134 -3.90 -3.76 -12.21
N TRP A 135 -4.05 -2.55 -11.66
CA TRP A 135 -3.53 -1.33 -12.27
C TRP A 135 -2.07 -1.16 -11.85
N VAL A 136 -1.18 -1.00 -12.82
CA VAL A 136 0.27 -0.91 -12.62
C VAL A 136 0.78 0.38 -13.24
N ALA A 137 1.27 1.30 -12.43
CA ALA A 137 2.05 2.43 -12.90
C ALA A 137 3.53 2.05 -12.94
N HIS A 138 4.17 2.23 -14.09
CA HIS A 138 5.57 1.89 -14.33
C HIS A 138 6.36 3.14 -14.73
N ASP A 139 7.47 3.39 -14.03
CA ASP A 139 8.51 4.34 -14.43
C ASP A 139 9.77 3.54 -14.77
N GLY A 140 10.04 3.40 -16.07
CA GLY A 140 11.18 2.68 -16.63
C GLY A 140 12.41 3.57 -16.86
N ASN A 141 12.36 4.84 -16.47
CA ASN A 141 13.38 5.85 -16.79
C ASN A 141 13.92 6.57 -15.56
N VAL A 142 13.97 5.88 -14.41
CA VAL A 142 14.46 6.44 -13.15
C VAL A 142 15.98 6.64 -13.23
N ARG A 143 16.45 7.88 -13.24
CA ARG A 143 17.89 8.20 -13.28
C ARG A 143 18.52 7.99 -11.91
N ILE A 144 19.55 7.14 -11.83
CA ILE A 144 20.22 6.81 -10.57
C ILE A 144 20.99 8.02 -10.01
N GLY A 145 21.70 8.77 -10.87
CA GLY A 145 22.49 9.93 -10.46
C GLY A 145 23.49 9.60 -9.35
N ASP A 146 23.51 10.45 -8.32
CA ASP A 146 24.40 10.32 -7.15
C ASP A 146 23.87 9.33 -6.09
N HIS A 147 22.68 8.75 -6.28
CA HIS A 147 22.07 7.81 -5.34
C HIS A 147 22.63 6.38 -5.52
N ARG A 148 23.92 6.20 -5.29
CA ARG A 148 24.64 4.94 -5.56
C ARG A 148 25.04 4.14 -4.32
N ASP A 149 24.72 4.60 -3.11
CA ASP A 149 25.06 3.84 -1.90
C ASP A 149 24.32 2.49 -1.89
N GLY A 150 25.06 1.42 -1.64
CA GLY A 150 24.55 0.03 -1.67
C GLY A 150 24.68 -0.65 -3.04
N LEU A 151 24.90 0.11 -4.11
CA LEU A 151 25.22 -0.46 -5.42
C LEU A 151 26.68 -0.93 -5.43
N THR A 152 26.89 -2.25 -5.49
CA THR A 152 28.25 -2.83 -5.47
C THR A 152 28.45 -3.86 -6.57
N GLY A 153 29.71 -3.98 -7.02
CA GLY A 153 30.12 -4.99 -7.98
C GLY A 153 29.88 -4.61 -9.45
N PRO A 154 30.37 -5.46 -10.37
CA PRO A 154 30.40 -5.16 -11.81
C PRO A 154 29.00 -5.08 -12.46
N ALA A 155 27.96 -5.56 -11.79
CA ALA A 155 26.59 -5.52 -12.31
C ALA A 155 26.01 -4.10 -12.42
N TRP A 156 26.57 -3.13 -11.69
CA TRP A 156 26.10 -1.74 -11.65
C TRP A 156 27.03 -0.76 -12.40
N ASP A 157 28.14 -1.25 -12.94
CA ASP A 157 29.08 -0.42 -13.69
C ASP A 157 28.45 0.04 -15.01
N GLY A 158 28.47 1.35 -15.25
CA GLY A 158 27.84 1.99 -16.41
C GLY A 158 26.30 1.96 -16.44
N VAL A 159 25.63 1.54 -15.36
CA VAL A 159 24.17 1.57 -15.24
C VAL A 159 23.75 2.91 -14.62
N ASP A 160 23.11 3.78 -15.38
CA ASP A 160 22.67 5.12 -14.95
C ASP A 160 21.15 5.27 -14.82
N VAL A 161 20.39 4.27 -15.30
CA VAL A 161 18.93 4.25 -15.29
C VAL A 161 18.46 2.94 -14.68
N THR A 162 17.41 3.03 -13.88
CA THR A 162 16.71 1.93 -13.23
C THR A 162 15.21 2.13 -13.41
N GLU A 163 14.42 1.33 -12.71
CA GLU A 163 12.98 1.34 -12.82
C GLU A 163 12.26 1.06 -11.52
N VAL A 164 11.01 1.50 -11.48
CA VAL A 164 10.09 1.23 -10.41
C VAL A 164 8.67 1.05 -10.96
N SER A 165 7.91 0.16 -10.35
CA SER A 165 6.49 -0.03 -10.64
C SER A 165 5.71 -0.11 -9.35
N VAL A 166 4.50 0.45 -9.35
CA VAL A 166 3.56 0.36 -8.24
C VAL A 166 2.26 -0.23 -8.79
N ALA A 167 1.69 -1.19 -8.07
CA ALA A 167 0.44 -1.82 -8.45
C ALA A 167 -0.62 -1.74 -7.35
N VAL A 168 -1.87 -1.60 -7.79
CA VAL A 168 -3.10 -1.66 -7.00
C VAL A 168 -4.02 -2.70 -7.62
N ARG A 169 -4.74 -3.46 -6.78
CA ARG A 169 -5.72 -4.43 -7.26
C ARG A 169 -6.92 -3.72 -7.87
N ASP A 170 -7.30 -4.09 -9.09
CA ASP A 170 -8.51 -3.61 -9.77
C ASP A 170 -9.71 -4.47 -9.35
N ALA A 171 -10.33 -4.08 -8.25
CA ALA A 171 -11.53 -4.70 -7.69
C ALA A 171 -12.37 -3.65 -6.95
N GLU A 172 -13.64 -3.96 -6.65
CA GLU A 172 -14.50 -3.08 -5.83
C GLU A 172 -13.85 -2.73 -4.49
N ASP A 173 -13.18 -3.71 -3.88
CA ASP A 173 -12.30 -3.50 -2.72
C ASP A 173 -10.83 -3.66 -3.16
N PRO A 174 -10.05 -2.56 -3.23
CA PRO A 174 -8.68 -2.62 -3.69
C PRO A 174 -7.71 -3.17 -2.63
N GLN A 175 -8.21 -3.46 -1.42
CA GLN A 175 -7.36 -3.93 -0.33
C GLN A 175 -6.70 -5.27 -0.67
N ILE A 176 -5.39 -5.30 -0.41
CA ILE A 176 -4.55 -6.50 -0.54
C ILE A 176 -4.40 -7.08 0.86
N LYS A 177 -4.42 -8.41 1.00
CA LYS A 177 -4.19 -9.08 2.29
C LYS A 177 -2.81 -8.70 2.82
N THR A 178 -2.69 -8.41 4.11
CA THR A 178 -1.44 -7.93 4.73
C THR A 178 -0.23 -8.82 4.40
N ASP A 179 -0.40 -10.14 4.41
CA ASP A 179 0.70 -11.08 4.12
C ASP A 179 1.24 -10.98 2.69
N ASP A 180 0.40 -10.52 1.74
CA ASP A 180 0.71 -10.38 0.32
C ASP A 180 1.26 -8.98 -0.02
N ARG A 181 1.17 -8.00 0.90
CA ARG A 181 1.69 -6.63 0.74
C ARG A 181 3.21 -6.64 0.87
N ARG A 182 3.94 -6.77 -0.25
CA ARG A 182 5.40 -6.91 -0.25
C ARG A 182 6.09 -5.98 -1.25
N PHE A 183 7.35 -5.66 -0.97
CA PHE A 183 8.27 -5.24 -2.04
C PHE A 183 8.64 -6.43 -2.92
N HIS A 184 8.79 -6.18 -4.21
CA HIS A 184 9.22 -7.14 -5.22
C HIS A 184 10.57 -6.72 -5.80
N VAL A 185 11.47 -7.69 -5.94
CA VAL A 185 12.71 -7.57 -6.69
C VAL A 185 12.73 -8.73 -7.66
N PHE A 186 12.03 -8.56 -8.78
CA PHE A 186 11.57 -9.62 -9.68
C PHE A 186 10.53 -10.56 -9.05
N LEU A 187 10.86 -11.15 -7.90
CA LEU A 187 9.98 -11.98 -7.07
C LEU A 187 9.65 -11.26 -5.75
N PRO A 188 8.57 -11.66 -5.04
CA PRO A 188 8.23 -11.08 -3.75
C PRO A 188 9.37 -11.28 -2.75
N THR A 189 9.69 -10.21 -2.03
CA THR A 189 10.60 -10.26 -0.88
C THR A 189 9.80 -10.54 0.41
N GLN A 190 10.48 -10.66 1.55
CA GLN A 190 9.83 -10.73 2.86
C GLN A 190 9.59 -9.33 3.44
N GLU A 191 10.05 -8.26 2.80
CA GLU A 191 9.87 -6.89 3.26
C GLU A 191 8.40 -6.46 3.10
N PRO A 192 7.67 -6.19 4.21
CA PRO A 192 6.26 -5.82 4.17
C PRO A 192 6.04 -4.40 3.67
N LEU A 193 4.85 -4.17 3.13
CA LEU A 193 4.30 -2.84 2.84
C LEU A 193 3.15 -2.55 3.80
N SER A 194 3.10 -1.32 4.31
CA SER A 194 2.11 -0.93 5.31
C SER A 194 0.71 -0.71 4.73
N CYS A 195 0.60 -0.39 3.44
CA CYS A 195 -0.66 -0.09 2.74
C CYS A 195 -0.91 -1.10 1.59
N SER A 196 -2.11 -1.06 0.99
CA SER A 196 -2.55 -2.01 -0.04
C SER A 196 -1.95 -1.73 -1.43
N LEU A 197 -0.62 -1.66 -1.48
CA LEU A 197 0.20 -1.52 -2.68
C LEU A 197 1.08 -2.74 -2.86
N LEU A 198 1.50 -3.00 -4.10
CA LEU A 198 2.68 -3.81 -4.41
C LEU A 198 3.70 -2.90 -5.09
N VAL A 199 4.97 -2.99 -4.69
CA VAL A 199 6.04 -2.16 -5.25
C VAL A 199 7.11 -3.06 -5.82
N ASN A 200 7.43 -2.90 -7.09
CA ASN A 200 8.56 -3.56 -7.75
C ASN A 200 9.62 -2.55 -8.12
N GLY A 201 10.88 -2.92 -7.96
CA GLY A 201 12.00 -2.15 -8.46
C GLY A 201 13.27 -2.98 -8.41
N ALA A 202 14.31 -2.50 -9.06
CA ALA A 202 15.63 -3.12 -8.97
C ALA A 202 16.31 -2.75 -7.63
N PHE A 203 15.63 -2.99 -6.50
CA PHE A 203 16.16 -2.74 -5.17
C PHE A 203 17.38 -3.64 -4.88
N THR A 204 18.31 -3.10 -4.12
CA THR A 204 19.38 -3.92 -3.54
C THR A 204 18.85 -4.62 -2.31
N THR A 205 19.08 -5.93 -2.22
CA THR A 205 18.63 -6.77 -1.10
C THR A 205 19.81 -7.29 -0.32
N ASP A 206 19.54 -7.84 0.87
CA ASP A 206 20.52 -8.63 1.60
C ASP A 206 20.91 -9.92 0.85
N LEU A 207 21.90 -10.66 1.37
CA LEU A 207 22.42 -11.86 0.71
C LEU A 207 21.35 -12.95 0.51
N SER A 208 20.37 -13.02 1.41
CA SER A 208 19.19 -13.91 1.32
C SER A 208 18.12 -13.42 0.35
N ARG A 209 18.25 -12.20 -0.17
CA ARG A 209 17.29 -11.52 -1.06
C ARG A 209 15.89 -11.37 -0.46
N GLN A 210 15.82 -11.30 0.87
CA GLN A 210 14.56 -11.26 1.61
C GLN A 210 14.21 -9.86 2.07
N HIS A 211 15.20 -8.99 2.28
CA HIS A 211 14.98 -7.66 2.86
C HIS A 211 15.55 -6.53 2.00
N VAL A 212 14.79 -5.44 1.90
CA VAL A 212 15.22 -4.20 1.26
C VAL A 212 15.78 -3.28 2.34
N LYS A 213 17.11 -3.10 2.36
CA LYS A 213 17.75 -2.25 3.36
C LYS A 213 17.65 -0.78 2.96
N VAL A 214 17.01 0.01 3.79
CA VAL A 214 16.92 1.46 3.63
C VAL A 214 17.74 2.14 4.72
N THR A 215 18.43 3.22 4.37
CA THR A 215 19.12 4.07 5.33
C THR A 215 18.80 5.53 5.06
N HIS A 216 19.01 6.40 6.04
CA HIS A 216 18.68 7.83 5.94
C HIS A 216 19.71 8.65 5.16
N THR A 217 20.69 8.05 4.48
CA THR A 217 21.66 8.83 3.68
C THR A 217 21.01 9.38 2.42
N ALA A 218 21.35 10.61 2.04
CA ALA A 218 20.81 11.24 0.83
C ALA A 218 21.17 10.45 -0.45
N SER A 219 22.34 9.83 -0.45
CA SER A 219 22.87 8.96 -1.52
C SER A 219 22.35 7.52 -1.47
N ASN A 220 21.45 7.17 -0.54
CA ASN A 220 20.88 5.83 -0.43
C ASN A 220 20.04 5.45 -1.67
N TYR A 221 20.50 4.45 -2.43
CA TYR A 221 19.82 4.00 -3.65
C TYR A 221 18.41 3.47 -3.40
N ASN A 222 18.24 2.56 -2.42
CA ASN A 222 16.93 1.98 -2.12
C ASN A 222 15.94 3.04 -1.63
N GLY A 223 16.38 3.95 -0.75
CA GLY A 223 15.55 5.06 -0.28
C GLY A 223 15.17 6.02 -1.40
N TYR A 224 16.06 6.24 -2.37
CA TYR A 224 15.74 6.97 -3.59
C TYR A 224 14.66 6.25 -4.41
N LEU A 225 14.80 4.94 -4.65
CA LEU A 225 13.78 4.14 -5.35
C LEU A 225 12.43 4.14 -4.65
N VAL A 226 12.39 4.07 -3.31
CA VAL A 226 11.15 4.15 -2.53
C VAL A 226 10.45 5.49 -2.76
N ARG A 227 11.20 6.60 -2.79
CA ARG A 227 10.64 7.92 -3.12
C ARG A 227 10.12 7.98 -4.56
N ARG A 228 10.83 7.38 -5.51
CA ARG A 228 10.37 7.25 -6.89
C ARG A 228 9.11 6.39 -7.01
N ALA A 229 8.97 5.33 -6.21
CA ALA A 229 7.73 4.56 -6.14
C ALA A 229 6.55 5.43 -5.69
N ALA A 230 6.73 6.20 -4.61
CA ALA A 230 5.72 7.12 -4.10
C ALA A 230 5.31 8.19 -5.15
N GLU A 231 6.29 8.79 -5.83
CA GLU A 231 6.03 9.75 -6.91
C GLU A 231 5.27 9.09 -8.06
N THR A 232 5.67 7.89 -8.49
CA THR A 232 4.96 7.12 -9.54
C THR A 232 3.53 6.80 -9.14
N PHE A 233 3.28 6.43 -7.87
CA PHE A 233 1.93 6.25 -7.34
C PHE A 233 1.10 7.54 -7.46
N VAL A 234 1.59 8.65 -6.88
CA VAL A 234 0.84 9.91 -6.81
C VAL A 234 0.63 10.55 -8.18
N GLN A 235 1.62 10.50 -9.07
CA GLN A 235 1.58 11.22 -10.35
C GLN A 235 0.92 10.41 -11.47
N THR A 236 0.99 9.07 -11.42
CA THR A 236 0.50 8.22 -12.51
C THR A 236 -0.70 7.37 -12.09
N LEU A 237 -0.63 6.70 -10.93
CA LEU A 237 -1.67 5.75 -10.53
C LEU A 237 -2.86 6.44 -9.87
N MET A 238 -2.62 7.30 -8.87
CA MET A 238 -3.64 7.98 -8.08
C MET A 238 -4.66 8.76 -8.94
N PRO A 239 -4.29 9.52 -9.99
CA PRO A 239 -5.27 10.22 -10.82
C PRO A 239 -6.23 9.25 -11.52
N HIS A 240 -5.75 8.08 -11.93
CA HIS A 240 -6.59 7.04 -12.51
C HIS A 240 -7.53 6.41 -11.47
N LEU A 241 -7.01 6.09 -10.28
CA LEU A 241 -7.83 5.55 -9.20
C LEU A 241 -8.94 6.52 -8.75
N LEU A 242 -8.66 7.82 -8.74
CA LEU A 242 -9.66 8.86 -8.48
C LEU A 242 -10.74 8.89 -9.57
N ALA A 243 -10.37 8.71 -10.84
CA ALA A 243 -11.33 8.66 -11.94
C ALA A 243 -12.22 7.41 -11.90
N GLU A 244 -11.67 6.25 -11.51
CA GLU A 244 -12.41 4.99 -11.46
C GLU A 244 -13.31 4.87 -10.22
N GLY A 245 -12.81 5.21 -9.03
CA GLY A 245 -13.48 4.94 -7.75
C GLY A 245 -13.57 6.12 -6.79
N GLY A 246 -13.05 7.28 -7.16
CA GLY A 246 -13.08 8.49 -6.35
C GLY A 246 -12.18 8.43 -5.10
N PRO A 247 -12.34 9.43 -4.19
CA PRO A 247 -11.45 9.60 -3.04
C PRO A 247 -11.46 8.42 -2.07
N ARG A 248 -12.64 7.83 -1.80
CA ARG A 248 -12.77 6.65 -0.92
C ARG A 248 -11.92 5.48 -1.42
N TYR A 249 -11.87 5.26 -2.73
CA TYR A 249 -11.10 4.18 -3.32
C TYR A 249 -9.59 4.34 -3.08
N VAL A 250 -9.07 5.56 -3.30
CA VAL A 250 -7.68 5.90 -2.99
C VAL A 250 -7.38 5.76 -1.51
N LEU A 251 -8.28 6.22 -0.63
CA LEU A 251 -8.08 6.11 0.82
C LEU A 251 -8.08 4.65 1.29
N ARG A 252 -8.87 3.76 0.68
CA ARG A 252 -8.80 2.31 0.97
C ARG A 252 -7.48 1.68 0.56
N VAL A 253 -6.89 2.11 -0.56
CA VAL A 253 -5.55 1.69 -0.97
C VAL A 253 -4.51 2.12 0.05
N LEU A 254 -4.62 3.37 0.51
CA LEU A 254 -3.68 3.99 1.45
C LEU A 254 -3.88 3.57 2.90
N ASP A 255 -5.01 2.93 3.22
CA ASP A 255 -5.28 2.40 4.55
C ASP A 255 -4.15 1.48 4.97
N ARG A 256 -3.47 1.90 6.04
CA ARG A 256 -2.23 1.29 6.48
C ARG A 256 -2.37 0.70 7.86
N ASP A 257 -1.66 -0.40 8.07
CA ASP A 257 -1.49 -0.98 9.40
C ASP A 257 -0.68 -0.03 10.30
N GLU A 258 -0.62 -0.30 11.61
CA GLU A 258 0.06 0.59 12.58
C GLU A 258 1.52 0.90 12.18
N SER A 259 2.05 2.00 12.73
CA SER A 259 3.28 2.66 12.27
C SER A 259 4.54 1.76 12.28
N ASP A 260 4.97 1.31 11.10
CA ASP A 260 6.26 0.64 10.86
C ASP A 260 7.44 1.61 10.70
N ALA A 261 7.63 2.50 11.68
CA ALA A 261 8.67 3.53 11.62
C ALA A 261 10.08 2.91 11.44
N GLY A 262 10.82 3.38 10.42
CA GLY A 262 12.18 2.92 10.13
C GLY A 262 12.30 1.71 9.19
N SER A 263 11.20 1.11 8.74
CA SER A 263 11.20 0.08 7.68
C SER A 263 11.16 0.69 6.27
N ALA A 264 11.34 -0.13 5.23
CA ALA A 264 11.14 0.32 3.85
C ALA A 264 9.67 0.71 3.59
N GLY A 265 8.73 -0.01 4.21
CA GLY A 265 7.29 0.31 4.16
C GLY A 265 6.97 1.63 4.85
N GLY A 266 7.58 1.90 6.01
CA GLY A 266 7.47 3.19 6.71
C GLY A 266 7.99 4.34 5.85
N LEU A 267 9.18 4.18 5.24
CA LEU A 267 9.72 5.20 4.32
C LEU A 267 8.79 5.42 3.12
N LEU A 268 8.17 4.37 2.56
CA LEU A 268 7.24 4.52 1.46
C LEU A 268 6.02 5.35 1.89
N ALA A 269 5.45 5.08 3.05
CA ALA A 269 4.29 5.82 3.54
C ALA A 269 4.63 7.30 3.77
N GLU A 270 5.80 7.61 4.35
CA GLU A 270 6.30 8.98 4.50
C GLU A 270 6.52 9.66 3.13
N ALA A 271 7.10 8.93 2.18
CA ALA A 271 7.33 9.44 0.82
C ALA A 271 6.01 9.70 0.08
N ILE A 272 4.99 8.84 0.24
CA ILE A 272 3.65 9.05 -0.30
C ILE A 272 3.02 10.30 0.32
N ALA A 273 3.06 10.45 1.65
CA ALA A 273 2.53 11.64 2.32
C ALA A 273 3.20 12.93 1.81
N SER A 274 4.54 12.90 1.64
CA SER A 274 5.27 14.01 1.06
C SER A 274 4.87 14.28 -0.39
N ALA A 275 4.74 13.25 -1.22
CA ALA A 275 4.38 13.40 -2.63
C ALA A 275 2.92 13.88 -2.82
N MET A 276 2.03 13.52 -1.90
CA MET A 276 0.64 13.98 -1.88
C MET A 276 0.47 15.39 -1.31
N THR A 277 1.54 16.03 -0.82
CA THR A 277 1.45 17.40 -0.31
C THR A 277 0.99 18.35 -1.41
N GLY A 278 -0.21 18.92 -1.24
CA GLY A 278 -0.84 19.82 -2.23
C GLY A 278 -1.68 19.13 -3.31
N ALA A 279 -1.72 17.79 -3.35
CA ALA A 279 -2.67 17.07 -4.21
C ALA A 279 -4.09 17.30 -3.68
N ARG A 280 -4.93 17.95 -4.48
CA ARG A 280 -6.35 18.23 -4.14
C ARG A 280 -7.20 17.09 -4.69
N PHE A 281 -7.92 16.42 -3.80
CA PHE A 281 -8.82 15.31 -4.18
C PHE A 281 -9.92 15.04 -3.15
N LEU A 282 -9.89 15.72 -2.00
CA LEU A 282 -10.94 15.58 -0.98
C LEU A 282 -12.04 16.59 -1.28
N PRO A 283 -13.23 16.18 -1.76
CA PRO A 283 -14.33 17.10 -1.99
C PRO A 283 -14.76 17.78 -0.68
N SER A 284 -15.13 19.05 -0.78
CA SER A 284 -15.68 19.89 0.27
C SER A 284 -16.66 20.87 -0.38
N GLY A 285 -17.88 20.42 -0.60
CA GLY A 285 -18.90 21.11 -1.37
C GLY A 285 -18.44 21.37 -2.82
N PRO A 286 -18.37 22.62 -3.30
CA PRO A 286 -17.92 22.92 -4.67
C PRO A 286 -16.40 22.90 -4.84
N ASN A 287 -15.64 22.74 -3.75
CA ASN A 287 -14.18 22.81 -3.75
C ASN A 287 -13.57 21.42 -3.54
N GLU A 288 -12.29 21.30 -3.87
CA GLU A 288 -11.46 20.16 -3.47
C GLU A 288 -10.35 20.64 -2.54
N LEU A 289 -10.07 19.88 -1.49
CA LEU A 289 -9.04 20.12 -0.50
C LEU A 289 -7.85 19.19 -0.73
N ALA A 290 -6.66 19.69 -0.44
CA ALA A 290 -5.51 18.84 -0.18
C ALA A 290 -5.52 18.32 1.27
N LEU A 291 -4.83 17.22 1.54
CA LEU A 291 -4.78 16.61 2.88
C LEU A 291 -4.32 17.61 3.97
N ASN A 292 -3.33 18.44 3.65
CA ASN A 292 -2.79 19.46 4.57
C ASN A 292 -3.74 20.65 4.82
N GLU A 293 -4.77 20.82 3.97
CA GLU A 293 -5.83 21.82 4.12
C GLU A 293 -7.06 21.26 4.86
N ALA A 294 -7.14 19.93 5.00
CA ALA A 294 -8.27 19.23 5.57
C ALA A 294 -8.12 19.01 7.10
N VAL A 295 -9.25 19.10 7.79
CA VAL A 295 -9.44 18.67 9.18
C VAL A 295 -10.56 17.64 9.24
N PHE A 296 -10.40 16.63 10.09
CA PHE A 296 -11.35 15.54 10.26
C PHE A 296 -11.82 15.48 11.71
N PRO A 297 -13.05 14.98 11.97
CA PRO A 297 -13.48 14.71 13.33
C PRO A 297 -12.59 13.66 13.99
N SER A 298 -12.79 13.49 15.31
CA SER A 298 -12.12 12.43 16.04
C SER A 298 -12.40 11.06 15.43
N PRO A 299 -11.36 10.24 15.14
CA PRO A 299 -11.53 8.87 14.68
C PRO A 299 -12.37 8.00 15.62
N ALA A 300 -12.50 8.39 16.89
CA ALA A 300 -13.37 7.73 17.86
C ALA A 300 -14.86 7.78 17.47
N LEU A 301 -15.27 8.70 16.58
CA LEU A 301 -16.63 8.76 16.07
C LEU A 301 -16.97 7.67 15.08
N ASP A 302 -16.01 6.93 14.52
CA ASP A 302 -16.26 5.85 13.56
C ASP A 302 -17.29 6.24 12.47
N ALA A 303 -18.35 5.46 12.24
CA ALA A 303 -19.37 5.76 11.24
C ALA A 303 -20.07 7.12 11.48
N GLU A 304 -20.23 7.52 12.75
CA GLU A 304 -20.90 8.76 13.17
C GLU A 304 -20.07 10.03 12.93
N GLY A 305 -18.86 9.91 12.38
CA GLY A 305 -18.07 11.06 11.92
C GLY A 305 -18.73 11.83 10.75
N SER A 306 -19.55 11.14 9.97
CA SER A 306 -20.41 11.75 8.94
C SER A 306 -21.48 12.66 9.55
N ASP A 307 -22.26 12.13 10.49
CA ASP A 307 -23.26 12.87 11.27
C ASP A 307 -22.68 14.11 11.96
N PHE A 308 -21.47 13.99 12.50
CA PHE A 308 -20.75 15.11 13.10
C PHE A 308 -20.60 16.27 12.12
N THR A 309 -20.12 15.98 10.91
CA THR A 309 -19.81 17.01 9.91
C THR A 309 -21.09 17.56 9.29
N ASP A 310 -22.11 16.72 9.12
CA ASP A 310 -23.44 17.13 8.67
C ASP A 310 -24.07 18.20 9.55
N LEU A 311 -23.83 18.15 10.87
CA LEU A 311 -24.35 19.13 11.83
C LEU A 311 -23.63 20.48 11.82
N LEU A 312 -22.48 20.57 11.15
CA LEU A 312 -21.73 21.82 11.08
C LEU A 312 -22.28 22.75 9.98
N LYS A 313 -21.98 24.04 10.12
CA LYS A 313 -22.13 25.02 9.04
C LYS A 313 -21.24 24.65 7.85
N ALA A 314 -21.72 24.88 6.63
CA ALA A 314 -21.02 24.51 5.40
C ALA A 314 -19.66 25.20 5.22
N ASP A 315 -19.46 26.38 5.80
CA ASP A 315 -18.23 27.16 5.78
C ASP A 315 -17.39 27.00 7.06
N CYS A 316 -17.63 25.95 7.84
CA CYS A 316 -16.90 25.69 9.08
C CYS A 316 -15.39 25.57 8.82
N VAL A 317 -14.61 26.37 9.55
CA VAL A 317 -13.15 26.36 9.52
C VAL A 317 -12.62 26.16 10.93
N VAL A 318 -11.73 25.18 11.12
CA VAL A 318 -11.04 24.92 12.38
C VAL A 318 -9.53 25.08 12.16
N ASN A 319 -8.90 26.01 12.87
CA ASN A 319 -7.47 26.32 12.75
C ASN A 319 -7.01 26.56 11.29
N GLY A 320 -7.84 27.23 10.49
CA GLY A 320 -7.56 27.53 9.08
C GLY A 320 -7.78 26.36 8.12
N ARG A 321 -8.34 25.24 8.59
CA ARG A 321 -8.63 24.04 7.79
C ARG A 321 -10.13 23.79 7.66
N GLN A 322 -10.53 23.11 6.61
CA GLN A 322 -11.93 22.79 6.30
C GLN A 322 -12.20 21.29 6.44
N PHE A 323 -13.44 20.95 6.77
CA PHE A 323 -13.89 19.56 6.71
C PHE A 323 -14.17 19.17 5.25
N PRO A 324 -13.79 17.96 4.81
CA PRO A 324 -14.28 17.43 3.56
C PRO A 324 -15.76 17.07 3.67
N ASP A 325 -16.33 16.57 2.58
CA ASP A 325 -17.71 16.12 2.56
C ASP A 325 -17.98 15.09 3.67
N PRO A 326 -19.17 15.11 4.29
CA PRO A 326 -19.53 14.25 5.43
C PRO A 326 -19.22 12.77 5.21
N GLU A 327 -19.42 12.30 3.98
CA GLU A 327 -19.13 10.94 3.52
C GLU A 327 -17.67 10.51 3.72
N LEU A 328 -16.73 11.44 3.78
CA LEU A 328 -15.30 11.17 3.98
C LEU A 328 -14.86 11.34 5.44
N CYS A 329 -15.78 11.74 6.32
CA CYS A 329 -15.48 12.06 7.71
C CYS A 329 -15.67 10.89 8.67
N GLU A 330 -15.93 9.68 8.17
CA GLU A 330 -15.92 8.44 8.96
C GLU A 330 -14.56 8.25 9.66
N GLY A 331 -14.57 7.68 10.86
CA GLY A 331 -13.39 7.58 11.72
C GLY A 331 -12.26 6.72 11.14
N SER A 332 -12.59 5.70 10.35
CA SER A 332 -11.61 4.92 9.58
C SER A 332 -10.88 5.80 8.57
N LEU A 333 -11.61 6.56 7.74
CA LEU A 333 -11.04 7.46 6.73
C LEU A 333 -10.29 8.64 7.36
N ALA A 334 -10.80 9.21 8.46
CA ALA A 334 -10.12 10.25 9.22
C ALA A 334 -8.74 9.80 9.69
N ARG A 335 -8.62 8.54 10.15
CA ARG A 335 -7.34 7.93 10.55
C ARG A 335 -6.37 7.80 9.38
N VAL A 336 -6.84 7.33 8.23
CA VAL A 336 -6.03 7.23 7.01
C VAL A 336 -5.54 8.61 6.61
N CYS A 337 -6.43 9.59 6.47
CA CYS A 337 -6.04 10.95 6.09
C CYS A 337 -5.01 11.56 7.06
N ALA A 338 -5.20 11.36 8.37
CA ALA A 338 -4.26 11.84 9.38
C ALA A 338 -2.88 11.18 9.26
N ALA A 339 -2.84 9.90 8.90
CA ALA A 339 -1.60 9.16 8.66
C ALA A 339 -0.78 9.71 7.47
N TYR A 340 -1.41 10.43 6.54
CA TYR A 340 -0.78 11.07 5.38
C TYR A 340 -0.76 12.61 5.44
N GLY A 341 -0.98 13.20 6.62
CA GLY A 341 -0.69 14.63 6.86
C GLY A 341 -1.90 15.55 7.07
N SER A 342 -3.13 15.03 7.10
CA SER A 342 -4.27 15.80 7.59
C SER A 342 -4.28 15.91 9.12
N VAL A 343 -5.18 16.72 9.68
CA VAL A 343 -5.38 16.81 11.13
C VAL A 343 -6.68 16.10 11.49
N ALA A 344 -6.58 15.09 12.35
CA ALA A 344 -7.72 14.53 13.06
C ALA A 344 -7.87 15.27 14.40
N LEU A 345 -9.07 15.76 14.69
CA LEU A 345 -9.37 16.41 15.97
C LEU A 345 -9.32 15.39 17.11
N SER A 346 -8.89 15.83 18.29
CA SER A 346 -9.10 15.04 19.51
C SER A 346 -10.59 15.02 19.87
N PRO A 347 -11.07 14.08 20.72
CA PRO A 347 -12.46 14.08 21.18
C PRO A 347 -12.92 15.43 21.75
N ILE A 348 -12.07 16.09 22.54
CA ILE A 348 -12.39 17.41 23.10
C ILE A 348 -12.44 18.50 22.03
N ASP A 349 -11.54 18.48 21.04
CA ASP A 349 -11.53 19.49 19.98
C ASP A 349 -12.69 19.30 19.01
N SER A 350 -13.14 18.06 18.80
CA SER A 350 -14.41 17.76 18.10
C SER A 350 -15.60 18.40 18.81
N LEU A 351 -15.73 18.26 20.14
CA LEU A 351 -16.81 18.91 20.88
C LEU A 351 -16.74 20.44 20.82
N ARG A 352 -15.53 21.01 20.89
CA ARG A 352 -15.35 22.47 20.74
C ARG A 352 -15.77 22.94 19.35
N ALA A 353 -15.40 22.19 18.31
CA ALA A 353 -15.79 22.49 16.94
C ALA A 353 -17.32 22.45 16.77
N LEU A 354 -18.00 21.43 17.31
CA LEU A 354 -19.46 21.37 17.36
C LEU A 354 -20.04 22.59 18.06
N ALA A 355 -19.62 22.87 19.31
CA ALA A 355 -20.18 23.96 20.10
C ALA A 355 -20.04 25.34 19.42
N GLN A 356 -18.99 25.55 18.64
CA GLN A 356 -18.71 26.84 17.98
C GLN A 356 -19.35 26.95 16.59
N ASN A 357 -19.48 25.84 15.86
CA ASN A 357 -19.81 25.86 14.43
C ASN A 357 -21.08 25.08 14.08
N LEU A 358 -21.89 24.71 15.08
CA LEU A 358 -23.17 24.05 14.88
C LEU A 358 -24.10 24.87 13.97
N ASP A 359 -24.72 24.18 13.02
CA ASP A 359 -25.85 24.71 12.28
C ASP A 359 -27.15 24.38 13.03
N THR A 360 -27.71 25.37 13.73
CA THR A 360 -28.94 25.22 14.51
C THR A 360 -30.16 24.82 13.65
N GLY A 361 -30.10 25.02 12.33
CA GLY A 361 -31.14 24.54 11.42
C GLY A 361 -31.17 23.01 11.30
N LYS A 362 -30.07 22.32 11.66
CA LYS A 362 -29.89 20.87 11.51
C LYS A 362 -30.01 20.08 12.82
N THR A 363 -30.27 20.74 13.94
CA THR A 363 -30.34 20.12 15.28
C THR A 363 -31.72 19.59 15.66
N ALA A 364 -32.58 19.35 14.67
CA ALA A 364 -33.93 18.83 14.93
C ALA A 364 -33.84 17.43 15.56
N LEU A 365 -34.69 17.19 16.57
CA LEU A 365 -34.71 15.91 17.27
C LEU A 365 -35.10 14.77 16.31
N ARG A 366 -34.30 13.70 16.31
CA ARG A 366 -34.50 12.52 15.47
C ARG A 366 -35.36 11.47 16.21
N PRO A 367 -36.18 10.66 15.51
CA PRO A 367 -36.84 9.52 16.14
C PRO A 367 -35.78 8.56 16.72
N GLY A 368 -35.97 8.13 17.97
CA GLY A 368 -35.12 7.09 18.56
C GLY A 368 -35.51 5.67 18.11
N PRO A 369 -34.80 4.64 18.59
CA PRO A 369 -35.12 3.23 18.32
C PRO A 369 -36.54 2.84 18.78
N ASP A 370 -37.01 3.49 19.84
CA ASP A 370 -38.40 3.47 20.28
C ASP A 370 -39.04 4.80 19.90
N SER A 371 -40.15 4.73 19.15
CA SER A 371 -40.86 5.88 18.59
C SER A 371 -41.40 6.86 19.62
N ARG A 372 -41.43 6.47 20.90
CA ARG A 372 -41.79 7.33 22.04
C ARG A 372 -40.69 8.30 22.44
N TYR A 373 -39.44 8.04 22.06
CA TYR A 373 -38.29 8.87 22.39
C TYR A 373 -37.78 9.64 21.19
N ARG A 374 -37.24 10.81 21.48
CA ARG A 374 -36.60 11.71 20.52
C ARG A 374 -35.16 11.89 20.97
N VAL A 375 -34.23 11.74 20.04
CA VAL A 375 -32.79 11.85 20.29
C VAL A 375 -32.31 13.19 19.78
N ASP A 376 -31.58 13.92 20.62
CA ASP A 376 -30.82 15.09 20.20
C ASP A 376 -29.51 14.60 19.56
N PRO A 377 -29.31 14.83 18.25
CA PRO A 377 -28.14 14.31 17.56
C PRO A 377 -26.81 14.90 18.08
N VAL A 378 -26.84 16.09 18.70
CA VAL A 378 -25.64 16.69 19.31
C VAL A 378 -25.31 15.99 20.62
N LEU A 379 -26.30 15.69 21.46
CA LEU A 379 -26.08 14.96 22.71
C LEU A 379 -25.62 13.53 22.45
N ASP A 380 -26.11 12.90 21.38
CA ASP A 380 -25.72 11.55 20.99
C ASP A 380 -24.22 11.50 20.62
N LEU A 381 -23.75 12.44 19.77
CA LEU A 381 -22.32 12.57 19.46
C LEU A 381 -21.47 12.90 20.69
N CYS A 382 -21.97 13.72 21.62
CA CYS A 382 -21.30 13.99 22.90
C CYS A 382 -21.11 12.71 23.72
N ALA A 383 -22.17 11.91 23.83
CA ALA A 383 -22.14 10.65 24.55
C ALA A 383 -21.16 9.66 23.90
N LEU A 384 -21.22 9.51 22.57
CA LEU A 384 -20.32 8.63 21.81
C LEU A 384 -18.85 9.00 22.00
N LEU A 385 -18.51 10.29 21.87
CA LEU A 385 -17.14 10.76 22.10
C LEU A 385 -16.68 10.45 23.51
N TRP A 386 -17.51 10.64 24.52
CA TRP A 386 -17.18 10.30 25.90
C TRP A 386 -16.97 8.80 26.09
N GLU A 387 -17.91 7.98 25.62
CA GLU A 387 -17.89 6.53 25.78
C GLU A 387 -16.71 5.87 25.07
N ARG A 388 -16.35 6.36 23.88
CA ARG A 388 -15.26 5.80 23.06
C ARG A 388 -13.89 6.41 23.37
N SER A 389 -13.83 7.51 24.13
CA SER A 389 -12.59 8.14 24.56
C SER A 389 -11.80 7.30 25.56
N GLY A 390 -10.47 7.30 25.41
CA GLY A 390 -9.55 6.75 26.40
C GLY A 390 -9.51 7.57 27.69
N ALA A 391 -8.82 7.05 28.73
CA ALA A 391 -8.76 7.70 30.05
C ALA A 391 -8.18 9.13 29.99
N ALA A 392 -7.16 9.36 29.17
CA ALA A 392 -6.56 10.69 28.99
C ALA A 392 -7.53 11.67 28.33
N ASP A 393 -8.22 11.26 27.28
CA ASP A 393 -9.20 12.09 26.58
C ASP A 393 -10.42 12.41 27.47
N ARG A 394 -10.92 11.43 28.23
CA ARG A 394 -11.98 11.67 29.22
C ARG A 394 -11.53 12.66 30.29
N GLN A 395 -10.30 12.58 30.79
CA GLN A 395 -9.77 13.54 31.75
C GLN A 395 -9.69 14.96 31.14
N ALA A 396 -9.29 15.08 29.88
CA ALA A 396 -9.29 16.35 29.16
C ALA A 396 -10.71 16.92 29.00
N LEU A 397 -11.69 16.06 28.70
CA LEU A 397 -13.12 16.40 28.64
C LEU A 397 -13.65 16.89 30.00
N GLU A 398 -13.44 16.13 31.08
CA GLU A 398 -13.87 16.51 32.45
C GLU A 398 -13.27 17.86 32.86
N LYS A 399 -11.97 18.06 32.61
CA LYS A 399 -11.27 19.30 32.92
C LYS A 399 -11.83 20.49 32.13
N SER A 400 -12.16 20.30 30.85
CA SER A 400 -12.72 21.36 30.01
C SER A 400 -14.17 21.70 30.40
N ALA A 401 -14.94 20.74 30.91
CA ALA A 401 -16.31 20.94 31.40
C ALA A 401 -16.35 21.58 32.81
N GLY A 402 -15.20 21.77 33.47
CA GLY A 402 -15.13 22.27 34.84
C GLY A 402 -15.56 21.23 35.89
N TRP A 403 -15.60 19.95 35.54
CA TRP A 403 -15.94 18.86 36.46
C TRP A 403 -14.78 18.56 37.41
N ASN A 404 -14.71 19.32 38.50
CA ASN A 404 -13.85 19.00 39.63
C ASN A 404 -14.55 17.94 40.51
N ARG A 405 -14.03 16.71 40.54
CA ARG A 405 -14.53 15.61 41.40
C ARG A 405 -14.57 15.96 42.89
N SER A 406 -13.89 17.01 43.33
CA SER A 406 -13.95 17.57 44.69
C SER A 406 -15.33 18.16 45.06
N SER A 407 -16.19 18.45 44.09
CA SER A 407 -17.55 18.98 44.33
C SER A 407 -18.59 17.92 44.74
N LEU A 408 -18.31 16.63 44.54
CA LEU A 408 -19.19 15.52 44.92
C LEU A 408 -18.88 14.92 46.30
N SER A 409 -17.71 15.23 46.89
CA SER A 409 -17.35 14.81 48.25
C SER A 409 -17.89 15.74 49.35
N ALA A 410 -18.40 16.92 49.02
CA ALA A 410 -18.78 17.95 49.99
C ALA A 410 -20.27 17.98 50.38
N ARG A 411 -21.08 17.00 49.96
CA ARG A 411 -22.52 16.95 50.29
C ARG A 411 -23.00 15.72 51.08
N THR A 412 -22.08 14.94 51.65
CA THR A 412 -22.44 13.79 52.49
C THR A 412 -21.79 13.87 53.87
N THR A 413 -21.98 14.97 54.60
CA THR A 413 -21.70 15.05 56.04
C THR A 413 -22.52 16.15 56.72
N MET A 414 -23.79 15.87 56.96
CA MET A 414 -24.61 16.41 58.07
C MET A 414 -25.49 15.24 58.51
N ALA A 415 -25.68 14.86 59.78
CA ALA A 415 -25.03 15.06 61.07
C ALA A 415 -25.57 13.91 61.96
N PRO A 416 -24.85 13.38 62.96
CA PRO A 416 -25.46 12.47 63.92
C PRO A 416 -26.24 13.31 64.96
N SER A 417 -27.56 13.16 64.98
CA SER A 417 -28.39 13.61 66.10
C SER A 417 -28.32 12.56 67.22
N GLY A 418 -27.63 12.89 68.31
CA GLY A 418 -27.86 12.26 69.61
C GLY A 418 -29.04 12.95 70.32
N GLY A 419 -29.90 12.13 70.92
CA GLY A 419 -31.09 12.52 71.68
C GLY A 419 -32.01 11.33 71.85
#